data_AF-A0AAV0UXZ7-F1
#
_entry.id   AF-A0AAV0UXZ7-F1
#
_cell.length_a   1.000
_cell.length_b   1.000
_cell.length_c   1.000
_cell.angle_alpha   90.00
_cell.angle_beta   90.00
_cell.angle_gamma   90.00
#
_symmetry.space_group_name_H-M   'P 1'
#
loop_
_entity.id
_entity.type
_entity.pdbx_description
1 polymer ?
#
loop_
_entity_poly.entity_id
_entity_poly.type
_entity_poly.pdbx_seq_one_letter_code
_entity_poly.pdbx_strand_id
1 'polypeptide(L)'
;MRRLRLPFWLKSAAKLIQFLEKAAQVEYATNRNPFAVAVFYVLLGKTRLLASLFKMANESRISDLLGNDFSDLRWKNAAIKNAYVLKAKQRYELSAAFFLLGSKVTEAVSVAKKADATLVLSLLIARVSEKWDFDQDSSGTEDSSQASCNGMATAFRETSAQRETSSIAATPADPSESKCVSAEFLRATVYEKARQCGDVYMCFLVKYLLGETSNAIDVLVTRPAVDMRSVFGDCDNSCTPSGMYWSAFGNSLIGACDLIRFLRKTMAPMKLELKKES
;
A
#
# COMPACT_ATOMS: atom_id res chain seq x y z
N MET A 1 2.79 4.68 -13.27
CA MET A 1 2.63 3.93 -12.00
C MET A 1 1.76 2.68 -12.15
N ARG A 2 0.49 2.81 -12.59
CA ARG A 2 -0.44 1.67 -12.73
C ARG A 2 0.06 0.59 -13.69
N ARG A 3 0.53 0.99 -14.88
CA ARG A 3 1.14 0.07 -15.88
C ARG A 3 2.31 -0.76 -15.33
N LEU A 4 3.19 -0.14 -14.53
CA LEU A 4 4.37 -0.78 -13.95
C LEU A 4 4.06 -1.56 -12.67
N ARG A 5 2.83 -1.46 -12.15
CA ARG A 5 2.37 -2.14 -10.92
C ARG A 5 3.34 -1.98 -9.74
N LEU A 6 3.95 -0.79 -9.63
CA LEU A 6 5.04 -0.48 -8.69
C LEU A 6 4.83 -0.95 -7.24
N PRO A 7 3.62 -0.84 -6.63
CA PRO A 7 3.39 -1.26 -5.26
C PRO A 7 3.66 -2.75 -4.98
N PHE A 8 3.62 -3.61 -6.01
CA PHE A 8 3.91 -5.04 -5.90
C PHE A 8 5.41 -5.34 -5.90
N TRP A 9 6.22 -4.51 -6.56
CA TRP A 9 7.63 -4.82 -6.83
C TRP A 9 8.59 -4.06 -5.91
N LEU A 10 8.20 -2.87 -5.47
CA LEU A 10 9.08 -2.00 -4.69
C LEU A 10 9.00 -2.36 -3.21
N LYS A 11 10.13 -2.78 -2.63
CA LYS A 11 10.19 -3.15 -1.21
C LYS A 11 9.97 -1.98 -0.26
N SER A 12 10.64 -0.86 -0.53
CA SER A 12 10.61 0.32 0.33
C SER A 12 9.42 1.25 0.03
N ALA A 13 8.62 1.52 1.04
CA ALA A 13 7.53 2.50 1.09
C ALA A 13 8.07 3.93 0.92
N ALA A 14 9.24 4.24 1.47
CA ALA A 14 9.87 5.54 1.28
C ALA A 14 10.16 5.83 -0.21
N LYS A 15 10.73 4.85 -0.92
CA LYS A 15 10.92 4.96 -2.39
C LYS A 15 9.57 5.04 -3.11
N LEU A 16 8.57 4.28 -2.65
CA LEU A 16 7.22 4.30 -3.25
C LEU A 16 6.58 5.68 -3.16
N ILE A 17 6.72 6.37 -2.03
CA ILE A 17 6.26 7.75 -1.81
C ILE A 17 6.98 8.72 -2.77
N GLN A 18 8.28 8.58 -2.96
CA GLN A 18 9.03 9.41 -3.91
C GLN A 18 8.55 9.22 -5.36
N PHE A 19 8.31 7.96 -5.76
CA PHE A 19 7.73 7.69 -7.08
C PHE A 19 6.30 8.19 -7.20
N LEU A 20 5.52 8.12 -6.13
CA LEU A 20 4.16 8.65 -6.07
C LEU A 20 4.12 10.15 -6.30
N GLU A 21 5.01 10.89 -5.67
CA GLU A 21 5.13 12.32 -5.87
C GLU A 21 5.49 12.68 -7.32
N LYS A 22 6.51 12.02 -7.89
CA LYS A 22 6.89 12.26 -9.30
C LYS A 22 5.76 11.90 -10.26
N ALA A 23 5.07 10.79 -10.01
CA ALA A 23 3.93 10.36 -10.83
C ALA A 23 2.79 11.38 -10.77
N ALA A 24 2.44 11.89 -9.58
CA ALA A 24 1.41 12.90 -9.42
C ALA A 24 1.75 14.21 -10.15
N GLN A 25 3.01 14.64 -10.10
CA GLN A 25 3.48 15.83 -10.81
C GLN A 25 3.39 15.65 -12.33
N VAL A 26 3.85 14.52 -12.87
CA VAL A 26 3.82 14.22 -14.31
C VAL A 26 2.38 14.09 -14.81
N GLU A 27 1.51 13.42 -14.06
CA GLU A 27 0.11 13.22 -14.42
C GLU A 27 -0.66 14.53 -14.43
N TYR A 28 -0.43 15.40 -13.44
CA TYR A 28 -1.05 16.73 -13.43
C TYR A 28 -0.50 17.62 -14.55
N ALA A 29 0.81 17.57 -14.83
CA ALA A 29 1.41 18.36 -15.92
C ALA A 29 0.83 17.97 -17.29
N THR A 30 0.52 16.69 -17.48
CA THR A 30 -0.03 16.17 -18.75
C THR A 30 -1.52 16.48 -18.90
N ASN A 31 -2.33 16.12 -17.90
CA ASN A 31 -3.79 16.14 -18.03
C ASN A 31 -4.44 17.41 -17.47
N ARG A 32 -3.73 18.18 -16.64
CA ARG A 32 -4.23 19.33 -15.86
C ARG A 32 -5.52 19.07 -15.10
N ASN A 33 -5.81 17.80 -14.80
CA ASN A 33 -7.02 17.38 -14.15
C ASN A 33 -6.75 17.09 -12.66
N PRO A 34 -7.30 17.88 -11.71
CA PRO A 34 -7.08 17.66 -10.28
C PRO A 34 -7.74 16.38 -9.77
N PHE A 35 -8.79 15.87 -10.43
CA PHE A 35 -9.48 14.65 -10.01
C PHE A 35 -8.59 13.41 -10.14
N ALA A 36 -7.77 13.34 -11.19
CA ALA A 36 -6.88 12.21 -11.45
C ALA A 36 -5.75 12.10 -10.40
N VAL A 37 -5.29 13.24 -9.88
CA VAL A 37 -4.18 13.32 -8.92
C VAL A 37 -4.64 13.43 -7.46
N ALA A 38 -5.95 13.51 -7.21
CA ALA A 38 -6.53 13.73 -5.89
C ALA A 38 -6.09 12.66 -4.88
N VAL A 39 -6.20 11.38 -5.22
CA VAL A 39 -5.80 10.27 -4.34
C VAL A 39 -4.31 10.39 -3.99
N PHE A 40 -3.47 10.71 -4.97
CA PHE A 40 -2.02 10.77 -4.77
C PHE A 40 -1.62 11.92 -3.85
N TYR A 41 -2.16 13.12 -4.07
CA TYR A 41 -1.86 14.25 -3.19
C TYR A 41 -2.42 14.09 -1.77
N VAL A 42 -3.57 13.43 -1.60
CA VAL A 42 -4.09 13.09 -0.28
C VAL A 42 -3.18 12.08 0.43
N LEU A 43 -2.73 11.02 -0.25
CA LEU A 43 -1.78 10.05 0.31
C LEU A 43 -0.44 10.70 0.71
N LEU A 44 0.00 11.71 -0.03
CA LEU A 44 1.22 12.49 0.27
C LEU A 44 1.01 13.54 1.38
N GLY A 45 -0.20 13.70 1.91
CA GLY A 45 -0.53 14.74 2.89
C GLY A 45 -0.55 16.16 2.33
N LYS A 46 -0.53 16.34 1.01
CA LYS A 46 -0.49 17.65 0.33
C LYS A 46 -1.90 18.20 0.05
N THR A 47 -2.77 18.20 1.06
CA THR A 47 -4.18 18.59 0.94
C THR A 47 -4.37 20.06 0.57
N ARG A 48 -3.54 20.96 1.12
CA ARG A 48 -3.57 22.41 0.79
C ARG A 48 -3.23 22.68 -0.67
N LEU A 49 -2.23 21.98 -1.21
CA LEU A 49 -1.89 22.06 -2.62
C LEU A 49 -3.08 21.57 -3.47
N LEU A 50 -3.67 20.44 -3.09
CA LEU A 50 -4.83 19.90 -3.79
C LEU A 50 -6.03 20.86 -3.76
N ALA A 51 -6.31 21.53 -2.64
CA ALA A 51 -7.35 22.55 -2.54
C ALA A 51 -7.11 23.69 -3.55
N SER A 52 -5.87 24.14 -3.66
CA SER A 52 -5.43 25.16 -4.62
C SER A 52 -5.71 24.72 -6.07
N LEU A 53 -5.40 23.46 -6.40
CA LEU A 53 -5.65 22.91 -7.75
C LEU A 53 -7.15 22.83 -8.06
N PHE A 54 -7.99 22.42 -7.10
CA PHE A 54 -9.45 22.40 -7.28
C PHE A 54 -10.04 23.80 -7.41
N LYS A 55 -9.49 24.80 -6.71
CA LYS A 55 -9.86 26.20 -6.87
C LYS A 55 -9.60 26.68 -8.30
N MET A 56 -8.43 26.35 -8.86
CA MET A 56 -8.08 26.68 -10.25
C MET A 56 -8.97 25.96 -11.28
N ALA A 57 -9.48 24.78 -10.93
CA ALA A 57 -10.41 24.02 -11.77
C ALA A 57 -11.89 24.42 -11.59
N ASN A 58 -12.18 25.54 -10.92
CA ASN A 58 -13.54 26.04 -10.62
C ASN A 58 -14.41 25.11 -9.75
N GLU A 59 -13.80 24.19 -9.00
CA GLU A 59 -14.49 23.28 -8.08
C GLU A 59 -14.43 23.81 -6.63
N SER A 60 -15.09 24.95 -6.41
CA SER A 60 -15.06 25.69 -5.14
C SER A 60 -15.49 24.83 -3.95
N ARG A 61 -16.57 24.05 -4.07
CA ARG A 61 -17.07 23.20 -2.97
C ARG A 61 -16.04 22.19 -2.46
N ILE A 62 -15.29 21.59 -3.38
CA ILE A 62 -14.25 20.61 -3.02
C ILE A 62 -13.04 21.35 -2.44
N SER A 63 -12.63 22.46 -3.06
CA SER A 63 -11.56 23.33 -2.55
C SER A 63 -11.83 23.81 -1.12
N ASP A 64 -13.03 24.30 -0.84
CA ASP A 64 -13.44 24.83 0.46
C ASP A 64 -13.40 23.74 1.53
N LEU A 65 -13.87 22.53 1.20
CA LEU A 65 -13.76 21.39 2.11
C LEU A 65 -12.29 21.04 2.39
N LEU A 66 -11.47 20.96 1.35
CA LEU A 66 -10.05 20.60 1.44
C LEU A 66 -9.20 21.66 2.16
N GLY A 67 -9.68 22.90 2.25
CA GLY A 67 -9.05 23.97 3.02
C GLY A 67 -9.20 23.84 4.53
N ASN A 68 -10.06 22.95 5.01
CA ASN A 68 -10.25 22.72 6.45
C ASN A 68 -9.18 21.80 7.05
N ASP A 69 -9.08 21.83 8.37
CA ASP A 69 -8.20 20.93 9.12
C ASP A 69 -8.91 19.58 9.37
N PHE A 70 -8.40 18.53 8.71
CA PHE A 70 -8.88 17.17 8.89
C PHE A 70 -8.34 16.48 10.15
N SER A 71 -7.68 17.20 11.04
CA SER A 71 -7.41 16.73 12.41
C SER A 71 -8.69 16.74 13.26
N ASP A 72 -9.62 17.65 12.97
CA ASP A 72 -10.91 17.78 13.65
C ASP A 72 -11.91 16.69 13.20
N LEU A 73 -12.51 16.02 14.18
CA LEU A 73 -13.58 15.03 14.01
C LEU A 73 -14.75 15.56 13.16
N ARG A 74 -15.08 16.85 13.26
CA ARG A 74 -16.15 17.47 12.45
C ARG A 74 -15.84 17.36 10.96
N TRP A 75 -14.63 17.72 10.56
CA TRP A 75 -14.22 17.71 9.15
C TRP A 75 -13.92 16.31 8.65
N LYS A 76 -13.41 15.42 9.49
CA LYS A 76 -13.32 13.97 9.18
C LYS A 76 -14.70 13.38 8.88
N ASN A 77 -15.69 13.63 9.72
CA ASN A 77 -17.05 13.14 9.52
C ASN A 77 -17.71 13.73 8.26
N ALA A 78 -17.45 15.01 7.97
CA ALA A 78 -17.89 15.63 6.73
C ALA A 78 -17.24 14.97 5.50
N ALA A 79 -15.94 14.67 5.55
CA ALA A 79 -15.23 13.96 4.47
C ALA A 79 -15.81 12.55 4.25
N ILE A 80 -16.06 11.80 5.32
CA ILE A 80 -16.63 10.44 5.25
C ILE A 80 -18.03 10.47 4.62
N LYS A 81 -18.90 11.41 5.02
CA LYS A 81 -20.24 11.56 4.42
C LYS A 81 -20.14 11.84 2.92
N ASN A 82 -19.26 12.77 2.53
CA ASN A 82 -19.01 13.06 1.11
C ASN A 82 -18.44 11.84 0.36
N ALA A 83 -17.59 11.05 1.00
CA ALA A 83 -17.03 9.83 0.41
C ALA A 83 -18.13 8.82 0.03
N TYR A 84 -19.12 8.60 0.90
CA TYR A 84 -20.26 7.73 0.60
C TYR A 84 -21.14 8.26 -0.54
N VAL A 85 -21.37 9.58 -0.60
CA VAL A 85 -22.09 10.20 -1.73
C VAL A 85 -21.34 9.97 -3.05
N LEU A 86 -20.02 10.14 -3.06
CA LEU A 86 -19.18 9.90 -4.24
C LEU A 86 -19.14 8.43 -4.63
N LYS A 87 -19.12 7.51 -3.66
CA LYS A 87 -19.21 6.06 -3.86
C LYS A 87 -20.53 5.69 -4.56
N ALA A 88 -21.65 6.27 -4.13
CA ALA A 88 -22.95 6.06 -4.75
C ALA A 88 -23.01 6.59 -6.21
N LYS A 89 -22.30 7.69 -6.49
CA LYS A 89 -22.13 8.24 -7.85
C LYS A 89 -21.08 7.52 -8.70
N GLN A 90 -20.56 6.37 -8.25
CA GLN A 90 -19.52 5.59 -8.93
C GLN A 90 -18.20 6.36 -9.19
N ARG A 91 -17.96 7.46 -8.47
CA ARG A 91 -16.69 8.20 -8.52
C ARG A 91 -15.71 7.61 -7.51
N TYR A 92 -15.26 6.38 -7.77
CA TYR A 92 -14.53 5.58 -6.79
C TYR A 92 -13.16 6.16 -6.41
N GLU A 93 -12.36 6.66 -7.36
CA GLU A 93 -11.05 7.24 -7.04
C GLU A 93 -11.18 8.45 -6.11
N LEU A 94 -12.08 9.38 -6.43
CA LEU A 94 -12.32 10.54 -5.56
C LEU A 94 -12.91 10.13 -4.22
N SER A 95 -13.84 9.16 -4.19
CA SER A 95 -14.38 8.61 -2.95
C SER A 95 -13.27 8.04 -2.04
N ALA A 96 -12.31 7.30 -2.61
CA ALA A 96 -11.16 6.79 -1.86
C ALA A 96 -10.32 7.92 -1.25
N ALA A 97 -10.07 9.00 -2.00
CA ALA A 97 -9.37 10.18 -1.47
C ALA A 97 -10.10 10.78 -0.24
N PHE A 98 -11.43 10.88 -0.28
CA PHE A 98 -12.20 11.41 0.85
C PHE A 98 -12.24 10.46 2.07
N PHE A 99 -12.26 9.15 1.85
CA PHE A 99 -12.11 8.18 2.95
C PHE A 99 -10.73 8.30 3.62
N LEU A 100 -9.68 8.58 2.85
CA LEU A 100 -8.34 8.83 3.41
C LEU A 100 -8.29 10.10 4.27
N LEU A 101 -8.93 11.18 3.83
CA LEU A 101 -9.09 12.40 4.66
C LEU A 101 -9.81 12.12 5.98
N GLY A 102 -10.78 11.19 5.96
CA GLY A 102 -11.49 10.72 7.14
C GLY A 102 -10.73 9.70 8.01
N SER A 103 -9.46 9.40 7.70
CA SER A 103 -8.68 8.34 8.37
C SER A 103 -9.32 6.94 8.30
N LYS A 104 -10.10 6.65 7.25
CA LYS A 104 -10.75 5.34 7.01
C LYS A 104 -10.04 4.57 5.89
N VAL A 105 -8.85 4.06 6.18
CA VAL A 105 -7.99 3.37 5.21
C VAL A 105 -8.65 2.11 4.64
N THR A 106 -9.30 1.29 5.48
CA THR A 106 -9.98 0.06 5.06
C THR A 106 -11.08 0.32 4.02
N GLU A 107 -11.92 1.33 4.24
CA GLU A 107 -12.95 1.76 3.29
C GLU A 107 -12.33 2.32 2.01
N ALA A 108 -11.25 3.11 2.12
CA ALA A 108 -10.53 3.64 0.96
C ALA A 108 -9.99 2.52 0.06
N VAL A 109 -9.37 1.49 0.65
CA VAL A 109 -8.85 0.31 -0.06
C VAL A 109 -9.98 -0.47 -0.75
N SER A 110 -11.11 -0.65 -0.05
CA SER A 110 -12.31 -1.33 -0.58
C SER A 110 -12.94 -0.58 -1.76
N VAL A 111 -13.00 0.75 -1.69
CA VAL A 111 -13.50 1.59 -2.79
C VAL A 111 -12.51 1.60 -3.95
N ALA A 112 -11.21 1.69 -3.70
CA ALA A 112 -10.17 1.64 -4.73
C ALA A 112 -10.19 0.31 -5.50
N LYS A 113 -10.57 -0.80 -4.83
CA LYS A 113 -10.73 -2.11 -5.48
C LYS A 113 -11.81 -2.08 -6.55
N LYS A 114 -12.88 -1.30 -6.34
CA LYS A 114 -13.94 -1.10 -7.35
C LYS A 114 -13.51 -0.15 -8.46
N ALA A 115 -12.59 0.78 -8.19
CA ALA A 115 -12.05 1.70 -9.18
C ALA A 115 -11.07 1.01 -10.15
N ASP A 116 -10.23 0.12 -9.62
CA ASP A 116 -9.10 -0.47 -10.32
C ASP A 116 -9.10 -2.00 -10.17
N ALA A 117 -9.50 -2.69 -11.24
CA ALA A 117 -9.50 -4.15 -11.29
C ALA A 117 -8.10 -4.76 -11.15
N THR A 118 -7.03 -3.99 -11.45
CA THR A 118 -5.64 -4.46 -11.32
C THR A 118 -5.16 -4.49 -9.87
N LEU A 119 -5.95 -3.98 -8.92
CA LEU A 119 -5.64 -3.90 -7.48
C LEU A 119 -4.42 -3.03 -7.13
N VAL A 120 -3.80 -2.37 -8.11
CA VAL A 120 -2.59 -1.57 -7.92
C VAL A 120 -2.89 -0.36 -7.06
N LEU A 121 -4.00 0.35 -7.31
CA LEU A 121 -4.40 1.51 -6.50
C LEU A 121 -4.70 1.12 -5.05
N SER A 122 -5.40 -0.01 -4.84
CA SER A 122 -5.72 -0.52 -3.51
C SER A 122 -4.47 -0.86 -2.70
N LEU A 123 -3.52 -1.57 -3.30
CA LEU A 123 -2.26 -1.92 -2.63
C LEU A 123 -1.43 -0.66 -2.35
N LEU A 124 -1.35 0.29 -3.29
CA LEU A 124 -0.68 1.57 -3.07
C LEU A 124 -1.23 2.29 -1.83
N ILE A 125 -2.56 2.40 -1.74
CA ILE A 125 -3.23 3.07 -0.62
C ILE A 125 -2.90 2.37 0.70
N ALA A 126 -3.04 1.05 0.76
CA ALA A 126 -2.74 0.28 1.97
C ALA A 126 -1.29 0.51 2.43
N ARG A 127 -0.34 0.35 1.51
CA ARG A 127 1.09 0.43 1.82
C ARG A 127 1.54 1.82 2.23
N VAL A 128 1.10 2.86 1.52
CA VAL A 128 1.52 4.24 1.79
C VAL A 128 0.88 4.76 3.09
N SER A 129 -0.36 4.38 3.37
CA SER A 129 -1.06 4.81 4.60
C SER A 129 -0.40 4.25 5.87
N GLU A 130 0.06 3.00 5.82
CA GLU A 130 0.71 2.32 6.95
C GLU A 130 2.23 2.46 6.95
N LYS A 131 2.82 3.07 5.90
CA LYS A 131 4.26 3.09 5.63
C LYS A 131 4.89 1.68 5.70
N TRP A 132 4.19 0.72 5.10
CA TRP A 132 4.54 -0.70 5.23
C TRP A 132 5.62 -1.14 4.23
N ASP A 133 6.71 -1.70 4.77
CA ASP A 133 7.83 -2.29 4.05
C ASP A 133 7.73 -3.83 4.03
N PHE A 134 8.21 -4.44 2.94
CA PHE A 134 8.24 -5.91 2.81
C PHE A 134 9.38 -6.56 3.58
N ASP A 135 10.41 -5.80 3.99
CA ASP A 135 11.53 -6.33 4.77
C ASP A 135 11.22 -6.13 6.27
N GLN A 136 10.71 -7.16 6.95
CA GLN A 136 10.62 -7.19 8.41
C GLN A 136 11.84 -7.86 9.07
N ASP A 137 12.81 -8.35 8.29
CA ASP A 137 14.01 -9.00 8.81
C ASP A 137 15.26 -8.18 8.47
N SER A 138 15.61 -7.22 9.34
CA SER A 138 16.99 -6.79 9.70
C SER A 138 17.00 -5.45 10.44
N SER A 139 16.49 -5.43 11.68
CA SER A 139 16.88 -4.43 12.68
C SER A 139 17.41 -5.12 13.94
N GLY A 140 18.56 -5.75 13.80
CA GLY A 140 19.52 -5.87 14.89
C GLY A 140 20.63 -4.84 14.67
N THR A 141 20.74 -3.88 15.61
CA THR A 141 21.94 -3.07 15.91
C THR A 141 22.28 -1.94 14.91
N GLU A 142 21.80 -0.72 15.19
CA GLU A 142 22.56 0.51 15.57
C GLU A 142 22.40 1.55 14.44
N ASP A 143 22.28 2.87 14.62
CA ASP A 143 22.14 3.73 15.78
C ASP A 143 21.57 5.06 15.23
N SER A 144 20.61 5.67 15.90
CA SER A 144 20.26 7.07 15.72
C SER A 144 19.79 7.61 17.05
N SER A 145 20.74 7.63 17.97
CA SER A 145 20.71 8.40 19.19
C SER A 145 20.99 9.87 18.86
N GLN A 146 19.99 10.73 19.10
CA GLN A 146 20.03 12.11 19.59
C GLN A 146 18.62 12.71 19.35
N ALA A 147 17.88 13.26 20.32
CA ALA A 147 18.27 13.79 21.61
C ALA A 147 17.08 13.82 22.59
N SER A 148 17.41 13.57 23.87
CA SER A 148 17.08 14.36 25.05
C SER A 148 15.62 14.58 25.43
N CYS A 149 15.22 14.00 26.55
CA CYS A 149 14.82 14.76 27.75
C CYS A 149 15.21 13.97 29.01
N ASN A 150 16.12 14.54 29.80
CA ASN A 150 16.51 14.08 31.14
C ASN A 150 15.48 14.48 32.21
N GLY A 151 15.47 13.70 33.30
CA GLY A 151 15.02 14.09 34.64
C GLY A 151 13.65 13.50 34.99
N MET A 152 13.44 12.76 36.07
CA MET A 152 14.24 12.53 37.27
C MET A 152 13.70 11.27 37.95
N ALA A 153 14.57 10.40 38.45
CA ALA A 153 14.20 9.21 39.22
C ALA A 153 14.23 9.48 40.72
N THR A 154 13.22 9.01 41.44
CA THR A 154 13.24 8.68 42.88
C THR A 154 12.20 7.57 43.06
N ALA A 155 12.55 6.29 43.21
CA ALA A 155 13.14 5.61 44.37
C ALA A 155 12.10 4.63 44.99
N PHE A 156 12.46 3.34 44.94
CA PHE A 156 12.16 2.22 45.86
C PHE A 156 11.06 2.39 46.92
N ARG A 157 10.19 1.37 47.10
CA ARG A 157 10.37 0.28 48.10
C ARG A 157 9.21 -0.73 48.12
N GLU A 158 9.57 -1.97 48.48
CA GLU A 158 8.82 -3.22 48.61
C GLU A 158 7.63 -3.19 49.59
N THR A 159 6.64 -4.08 49.45
CA THR A 159 6.43 -5.29 50.30
C THR A 159 5.04 -5.95 50.14
N SER A 160 5.07 -7.28 49.97
CA SER A 160 4.13 -8.37 50.35
C SER A 160 2.69 -8.10 50.84
N ALA A 161 1.70 -8.84 50.28
CA ALA A 161 1.03 -10.01 50.92
C ALA A 161 -0.38 -10.34 50.35
N GLN A 162 -0.56 -11.62 50.01
CA GLN A 162 -1.76 -12.51 50.12
C GLN A 162 -3.16 -12.05 49.67
N ARG A 163 -3.76 -12.79 48.71
CA ARG A 163 -4.81 -13.82 48.99
C ARG A 163 -5.32 -14.54 47.72
N GLU A 164 -5.28 -15.88 47.80
CA GLU A 164 -6.20 -16.89 47.24
C GLU A 164 -7.63 -16.37 46.99
N THR A 165 -8.47 -16.80 46.04
CA THR A 165 -8.66 -18.01 45.22
C THR A 165 -9.67 -17.64 44.12
N SER A 166 -9.60 -18.28 42.95
CA SER A 166 -10.75 -18.95 42.28
C SER A 166 -10.46 -19.12 40.79
N SER A 167 -10.52 -20.39 40.40
CA SER A 167 -10.42 -20.91 39.06
C SER A 167 -11.52 -20.37 38.15
N ILE A 168 -11.13 -19.71 37.06
CA ILE A 168 -11.88 -19.73 35.81
C ILE A 168 -10.85 -19.91 34.69
N ALA A 169 -10.99 -21.01 33.95
CA ALA A 169 -10.17 -21.34 32.81
C ALA A 169 -10.24 -20.19 31.77
N ALA A 170 -9.17 -19.42 31.68
CA ALA A 170 -8.96 -18.48 30.60
C ALA A 170 -8.37 -19.24 29.40
N THR A 171 -9.21 -19.46 28.40
CA THR A 171 -8.83 -19.65 27.00
C THR A 171 -7.65 -18.74 26.65
N PRO A 172 -6.60 -19.19 25.93
CA PRO A 172 -5.50 -18.32 25.56
C PRO A 172 -6.06 -17.18 24.72
N ALA A 173 -6.07 -15.99 25.31
CA ALA A 173 -6.47 -14.77 24.64
C ALA A 173 -5.56 -14.56 23.43
N ASP A 174 -6.18 -14.43 22.26
CA ASP A 174 -5.57 -14.00 21.02
C ASP A 174 -4.61 -12.82 21.26
N PRO A 175 -3.39 -12.83 20.69
CA PRO A 175 -2.62 -11.60 20.61
C PRO A 175 -3.39 -10.66 19.69
N SER A 176 -3.88 -9.56 20.26
CA SER A 176 -4.47 -8.44 19.54
C SER A 176 -3.39 -7.73 18.72
N GLU A 177 -2.89 -8.39 17.69
CA GLU A 177 -2.16 -7.74 16.60
C GLU A 177 -3.12 -6.73 15.97
N SER A 178 -2.76 -5.45 16.04
CA SER A 178 -3.33 -4.44 15.16
C SER A 178 -3.10 -4.91 13.72
N LYS A 179 -4.11 -5.55 13.12
CA LYS A 179 -3.99 -6.17 11.80
C LYS A 179 -3.52 -5.14 10.79
N CYS A 180 -2.33 -5.37 10.22
CA CYS A 180 -1.80 -4.57 9.12
C CYS A 180 -2.74 -4.73 7.91
N VAL A 181 -3.38 -3.64 7.50
CA VAL A 181 -4.33 -3.59 6.37
C VAL A 181 -3.64 -4.04 5.09
N SER A 182 -2.36 -3.72 4.92
CA SER A 182 -1.56 -4.14 3.77
C SER A 182 -1.41 -5.67 3.70
N ALA A 183 -1.04 -6.30 4.82
CA ALA A 183 -0.90 -7.76 4.90
C ALA A 183 -2.25 -8.47 4.76
N GLU A 184 -3.30 -7.96 5.40
CA GLU A 184 -4.67 -8.47 5.26
C GLU A 184 -5.17 -8.36 3.82
N PHE A 185 -4.93 -7.23 3.15
CA PHE A 185 -5.31 -7.04 1.75
C PHE A 185 -4.62 -8.03 0.81
N LEU A 186 -3.33 -8.29 1.01
CA LEU A 186 -2.59 -9.31 0.26
C LEU A 186 -3.19 -10.71 0.48
N ARG A 187 -3.41 -11.11 1.74
CA ARG A 187 -3.98 -12.44 2.08
C ARG A 187 -5.40 -12.63 1.59
N ALA A 188 -6.29 -11.69 1.90
CA ALA A 188 -7.73 -11.87 1.70
C ALA A 188 -8.19 -11.51 0.29
N THR A 189 -7.51 -10.58 -0.39
CA THR A 189 -7.94 -10.09 -1.71
C THR A 189 -7.02 -10.55 -2.83
N VAL A 190 -5.71 -10.26 -2.73
CA VAL A 190 -4.79 -10.54 -3.85
C VAL A 190 -4.58 -12.04 -4.01
N TYR A 191 -4.29 -12.77 -2.92
CA TYR A 191 -4.08 -14.21 -2.96
C TYR A 191 -5.33 -14.97 -3.41
N GLU A 192 -6.51 -14.61 -2.87
CA GLU A 192 -7.75 -15.29 -3.27
C GLU A 192 -8.08 -15.04 -4.74
N LYS A 193 -7.86 -13.83 -5.25
CA LYS A 193 -7.99 -13.54 -6.69
C LYS A 193 -6.97 -14.33 -7.52
N ALA A 194 -5.71 -14.41 -7.07
CA ALA A 194 -4.67 -15.20 -7.74
C ALA A 194 -5.03 -16.69 -7.81
N ARG A 195 -5.53 -17.24 -6.70
CA ARG A 195 -6.00 -18.61 -6.62
C ARG A 195 -7.16 -18.89 -7.57
N GLN A 196 -8.16 -18.00 -7.64
CA GLN A 196 -9.28 -18.12 -8.57
C GLN A 196 -8.87 -18.02 -10.04
N CYS A 197 -7.80 -17.26 -10.33
CA CYS A 197 -7.24 -17.13 -11.68
C CYS A 197 -6.22 -18.24 -12.03
N GLY A 198 -5.86 -19.13 -11.10
CA GLY A 198 -4.77 -20.10 -11.30
C GLY A 198 -3.40 -19.44 -11.44
N ASP A 199 -3.22 -18.20 -10.97
CA ASP A 199 -1.99 -17.42 -11.11
C ASP A 199 -0.95 -17.87 -10.06
N VAL A 200 -0.27 -18.96 -10.35
CA VAL A 200 0.72 -19.58 -9.45
C VAL A 200 1.82 -18.60 -9.02
N TYR A 201 2.31 -17.75 -9.92
CA TYR A 201 3.38 -16.81 -9.60
C TYR A 201 2.92 -15.67 -8.70
N MET A 202 1.68 -15.19 -8.86
CA MET A 202 1.12 -14.22 -7.93
C MET A 202 0.79 -14.85 -6.58
N CYS A 203 0.32 -16.11 -6.54
CA CYS A 203 0.16 -16.85 -5.29
C CYS A 203 1.50 -16.99 -4.55
N PHE A 204 2.56 -17.40 -5.26
CA PHE A 204 3.93 -17.46 -4.74
C PHE A 204 4.37 -16.10 -4.21
N LEU A 205 4.24 -15.04 -5.03
CA LEU A 205 4.69 -13.70 -4.69
C LEU A 205 3.99 -13.21 -3.41
N VAL A 206 2.68 -13.38 -3.30
CA VAL A 206 1.95 -12.96 -2.09
C VAL A 206 2.45 -13.70 -0.86
N LYS A 207 2.62 -15.03 -0.94
CA LYS A 207 3.15 -15.83 0.18
C LYS A 207 4.58 -15.41 0.57
N TYR A 208 5.43 -15.19 -0.43
CA TYR A 208 6.79 -14.70 -0.24
C TYR A 208 6.83 -13.32 0.42
N LEU A 209 6.01 -12.38 -0.04
CA LEU A 209 5.91 -11.03 0.52
C LEU A 209 5.35 -10.99 1.95
N LEU A 210 4.65 -12.04 2.38
CA LEU A 210 4.16 -12.21 3.75
C LEU A 210 5.15 -12.95 4.66
N GLY A 211 6.33 -13.32 4.15
CA GLY A 211 7.34 -14.09 4.89
C GLY A 211 7.07 -15.59 4.97
N GLU A 212 6.01 -16.10 4.33
CA GLU A 212 5.66 -17.53 4.34
C GLU A 212 6.45 -18.31 3.27
N THR A 213 7.77 -18.41 3.42
CA THR A 213 8.66 -18.99 2.39
C THR A 213 8.35 -20.44 2.05
N SER A 214 8.11 -21.30 3.05
CA SER A 214 7.77 -22.71 2.83
C SER A 214 6.49 -22.87 2.02
N ASN A 215 5.42 -22.18 2.44
CA ASN A 215 4.14 -22.18 1.73
C ASN A 215 4.27 -21.59 0.32
N ALA A 216 5.15 -20.60 0.13
CA ALA A 216 5.42 -20.04 -1.18
C ALA A 216 6.04 -21.11 -2.11
N ILE A 217 7.04 -21.85 -1.63
CA ILE A 217 7.67 -22.92 -2.41
C ILE A 217 6.66 -24.02 -2.77
N ASP A 218 5.80 -24.41 -1.84
CA ASP A 218 4.76 -25.42 -2.09
C ASP A 218 3.80 -25.01 -3.21
N VAL A 219 3.49 -23.72 -3.31
CA VAL A 219 2.68 -23.17 -4.41
C VAL A 219 3.34 -23.39 -5.78
N LEU A 220 4.68 -23.28 -5.88
CA LEU A 220 5.40 -23.49 -7.15
C LEU A 220 5.48 -24.96 -7.56
N VAL A 221 5.49 -25.88 -6.60
CA VAL A 221 5.57 -27.33 -6.84
C VAL A 221 4.19 -27.90 -7.20
N THR A 222 3.11 -27.24 -6.76
CA THR A 222 1.75 -27.71 -6.99
C THR A 222 1.27 -27.37 -8.40
N ARG A 223 0.78 -28.38 -9.13
CA ARG A 223 0.20 -28.17 -10.47
C ARG A 223 -1.06 -27.29 -10.37
N PRO A 224 -1.21 -26.25 -11.21
CA PRO A 224 -2.44 -25.45 -11.26
C PRO A 224 -3.66 -26.32 -11.62
N ALA A 225 -4.75 -26.16 -10.86
CA ALA A 225 -6.01 -26.86 -11.13
C ALA A 225 -6.85 -26.22 -12.26
N VAL A 226 -6.53 -24.98 -12.63
CA VAL A 226 -7.22 -24.16 -13.63
C VAL A 226 -6.18 -23.57 -14.58
N ASP A 227 -6.55 -23.31 -15.83
CA ASP A 227 -5.70 -22.59 -16.77
C ASP A 227 -5.27 -21.24 -16.21
N MET A 228 -3.97 -20.98 -16.27
CA MET A 228 -3.36 -19.80 -15.67
C MET A 228 -3.86 -18.53 -16.37
N ARG A 229 -4.38 -17.59 -15.59
CA ARG A 229 -4.75 -16.24 -16.05
C ARG A 229 -4.13 -15.20 -15.12
N SER A 230 -3.73 -14.06 -15.67
CA SER A 230 -3.11 -12.99 -14.91
C SER A 230 -4.11 -12.34 -13.95
N VAL A 231 -3.72 -12.17 -12.67
CA VAL A 231 -4.51 -11.43 -11.66
C VAL A 231 -4.85 -10.01 -12.09
N PHE A 232 -4.01 -9.43 -12.93
CA PHE A 232 -4.15 -8.05 -13.38
C PHE A 232 -5.11 -7.88 -14.55
N GLY A 233 -5.60 -8.98 -15.15
CA GLY A 233 -6.40 -8.96 -16.36
C GLY A 233 -5.63 -8.54 -17.61
N ASP A 234 -6.30 -8.61 -18.76
CA ASP A 234 -5.77 -8.14 -20.03
C ASP A 234 -5.79 -6.60 -20.03
N CYS A 235 -4.61 -6.02 -19.80
CA CYS A 235 -4.43 -4.58 -19.88
C CYS A 235 -4.30 -4.22 -21.36
N ASP A 236 -5.32 -3.53 -21.88
CA ASP A 236 -5.43 -2.87 -23.20
C ASP A 236 -6.32 -3.61 -24.23
N ASN A 237 -7.34 -2.89 -24.71
CA ASN A 237 -8.19 -3.19 -25.87
C ASN A 237 -7.42 -3.25 -27.21
N SER A 238 -6.09 -3.31 -27.17
CA SER A 238 -5.27 -3.57 -28.35
C SER A 238 -5.27 -5.06 -28.62
N CYS A 239 -5.53 -5.44 -29.88
CA CYS A 239 -5.58 -6.79 -30.40
C CYS A 239 -4.30 -7.61 -30.14
N THR A 240 -4.09 -8.07 -28.92
CA THR A 240 -3.34 -9.30 -28.65
C THR A 240 -4.37 -10.42 -28.52
N PRO A 241 -4.22 -11.54 -29.25
CA PRO A 241 -5.18 -12.63 -29.17
C PRO A 241 -5.31 -13.06 -27.71
N SER A 242 -6.58 -13.18 -27.30
CA SER A 242 -7.06 -13.72 -26.04
C SER A 242 -6.10 -14.75 -25.41
N GLY A 243 -5.76 -14.56 -24.13
CA GLY A 243 -5.49 -15.70 -23.25
C GLY A 243 -4.06 -16.19 -23.03
N MET A 244 -3.00 -15.45 -23.37
CA MET A 244 -1.65 -15.87 -22.97
C MET A 244 -1.21 -15.20 -21.66
N TYR A 245 -1.40 -15.90 -20.54
CA TYR A 245 -0.86 -15.57 -19.20
C TYR A 245 0.52 -14.90 -19.24
N TRP A 246 1.43 -15.48 -20.02
CA TRP A 246 2.82 -15.08 -20.14
C TRP A 246 3.04 -13.69 -20.75
N SER A 247 2.15 -13.19 -21.61
CA SER A 247 2.27 -11.84 -22.16
C SER A 247 1.89 -10.79 -21.12
N ALA A 248 0.77 -10.99 -20.41
CA ALA A 248 0.30 -10.10 -19.36
C ALA A 248 1.22 -10.09 -18.13
N PHE A 249 1.77 -11.26 -17.77
CA PHE A 249 2.79 -11.39 -16.72
C PHE A 249 4.13 -10.78 -17.18
N GLY A 250 4.56 -11.08 -18.41
CA GLY A 250 5.78 -10.56 -19.02
C GLY A 250 5.81 -9.03 -19.07
N ASN A 251 4.72 -8.38 -19.48
CA ASN A 251 4.59 -6.92 -19.44
C ASN A 251 4.76 -6.35 -18.02
N SER A 252 4.27 -7.06 -17.01
CA SER A 252 4.49 -6.70 -15.61
C SER A 252 5.97 -6.76 -15.22
N LEU A 253 6.62 -7.85 -15.61
CA LEU A 253 8.00 -8.13 -15.24
C LEU A 253 8.97 -7.19 -15.96
N ILE A 254 8.72 -6.88 -17.24
CA ILE A 254 9.45 -5.87 -18.00
C ILE A 254 9.33 -4.52 -17.29
N GLY A 255 8.13 -4.14 -16.85
CA GLY A 255 7.92 -2.92 -16.08
C GLY A 255 8.72 -2.89 -14.76
N ALA A 256 8.81 -4.03 -14.06
CA ALA A 256 9.65 -4.16 -12.87
C ALA A 256 11.15 -4.07 -13.20
N CYS A 257 11.61 -4.68 -14.29
CA CYS A 257 12.99 -4.60 -14.76
C CYS A 257 13.37 -3.16 -15.13
N ASP A 258 12.48 -2.42 -15.80
CA ASP A 258 12.71 -1.02 -16.15
C ASP A 258 12.76 -0.12 -14.91
N LEU A 259 11.94 -0.42 -13.90
CA LEU A 259 12.06 0.22 -12.59
C LEU A 259 13.43 -0.03 -11.96
N ILE A 260 13.91 -1.28 -11.97
CA ILE A 260 15.24 -1.63 -11.43
C ILE A 260 16.35 -0.92 -12.22
N ARG A 261 16.27 -0.85 -13.55
CA ARG A 261 17.23 -0.11 -14.39
C ARG A 261 17.21 1.38 -14.07
N PHE A 262 16.03 1.98 -13.93
CA PHE A 262 15.88 3.38 -13.55
C PHE A 262 16.49 3.65 -12.16
N LEU A 263 16.17 2.80 -11.18
CA LEU A 263 16.72 2.86 -9.83
C LEU A 263 18.24 2.65 -9.82
N ARG A 264 18.79 1.75 -10.63
CA ARG A 264 20.23 1.50 -10.75
C ARG A 264 20.97 2.63 -11.48
N LYS A 265 20.30 3.39 -12.35
CA LYS A 265 20.88 4.61 -12.94
C LYS A 265 20.89 5.78 -11.97
N THR A 266 19.99 5.79 -10.99
CA THR A 266 19.88 6.84 -9.96
C THR A 266 20.66 6.51 -8.69
N MET A 267 20.91 5.24 -8.41
CA MET A 267 21.84 4.78 -7.38
C MET A 267 23.22 4.59 -8.03
N ALA A 268 24.27 5.23 -7.52
CA ALA A 268 25.64 5.06 -8.01
C ALA A 268 25.98 3.57 -8.22
N PRO A 269 26.83 3.22 -9.22
CA PRO A 269 27.14 1.83 -9.50
C PRO A 269 27.69 1.17 -8.24
N MET A 270 26.98 0.15 -7.73
CA MET A 270 27.50 -0.74 -6.70
C MET A 270 28.83 -1.29 -7.22
N LYS A 271 29.94 -0.82 -6.65
CA LYS A 271 31.23 -1.48 -6.80
C LYS A 271 31.06 -2.86 -6.17
N LEU A 272 30.83 -3.87 -7.00
CA LEU A 272 31.12 -5.24 -6.62
C LEU A 272 32.63 -5.31 -6.46
N GLU A 273 33.12 -5.17 -5.23
CA GLU A 273 34.47 -5.57 -4.90
C GLU A 273 34.52 -7.10 -4.99
N LEU A 274 34.87 -7.58 -6.18
CA LEU A 274 35.44 -8.90 -6.36
C LEU A 274 36.76 -8.90 -5.60
N LYS A 275 36.73 -9.42 -4.37
CA LYS A 275 37.91 -9.79 -3.61
C LYS A 275 38.71 -10.77 -4.46
N LYS A 276 39.75 -10.27 -5.13
CA LYS A 276 40.79 -11.11 -5.71
C LYS A 276 41.51 -11.77 -4.55
N GLU A 277 41.20 -13.03 -4.30
CA GLU A 277 42.04 -13.89 -3.47
C GLU A 277 43.39 -14.05 -4.20
N SER A 278 44.43 -13.54 -3.54
CA SER A 278 45.85 -13.73 -3.85
C SER A 278 46.39 -14.93 -3.12
#